data_AF-A0A0B5ER99-F1
#
_entry.id   AF-A0A0B5ER99-F1
#
_cell.length_a   1.000
_cell.length_b   1.000
_cell.length_c   1.000
_cell.angle_alpha   90.00
_cell.angle_beta   90.00
_cell.angle_gamma   90.00
#
_symmetry.space_group_name_H-M   'P 1'
#
loop_
_entity.id
_entity.type
_entity.pdbx_description
1 polymer ?
#
loop_
_entity_poly.entity_id
_entity_poly.type
_entity_poly.pdbx_seq_one_letter_code
_entity_poly.pdbx_strand_id
1 'polypeptide(L)'
;MSGGGRFAGVSGATVQRSRELGREMVLSRVRRLRSMALPIVQSAVAAGLAWVIATDVFHHKQAFFAPIAVVLCIGVGLGRRLRRVAELVVGVSVGIGVGDLLVSAIGTGAWQIALVVALAMTVSVFLDGGALITLQAGSSAVLVATLLPPGGHGGVNRMLDAFIGGLVGLATVVLLPGDPPGITRSHGQRIFAELAAALSGAAEAHTRRDAELAERSLSRARSTQQTIDDFRAALAAATEIAAFSPLRRRRRRRLGRYSTAAVPLDHALRNARVLLRRTVAAIHAGEPVPEPVLTALDELAGAAVLLGRELADGQEPVRSAGKLRETAVLLDLSQSAAPSGHSAHVVFAQTRSLTVDLLEATGLDHESALAVLPPPPAAEPGLGAQPGSDGAESTDSGTTDPRDDH
;
A
#
# COMPACT_ATOMS: atom_id res chain seq x y z
N MET A 1 19.48 -48.10 44.77
CA MET A 1 20.72 -47.54 44.21
C MET A 1 20.50 -47.22 42.73
N SER A 2 20.80 -45.97 42.38
CA SER A 2 21.11 -45.41 41.07
C SER A 2 20.25 -45.74 39.84
N GLY A 3 19.43 -44.75 39.46
CA GLY A 3 18.97 -44.56 38.09
C GLY A 3 20.03 -43.83 37.26
N GLY A 4 20.26 -44.31 36.04
CA GLY A 4 21.08 -43.65 35.04
C GLY A 4 20.69 -44.14 33.66
N GLY A 5 20.11 -43.27 32.82
CA GLY A 5 19.78 -43.66 31.45
C GLY A 5 18.66 -42.87 30.78
N ARG A 6 18.62 -41.53 30.88
CA ARG A 6 17.73 -40.69 30.05
C ARG A 6 18.37 -39.34 29.70
N PHE A 7 19.48 -39.32 28.98
CA PHE A 7 20.02 -38.07 28.41
C PHE A 7 20.53 -38.16 26.97
N ALA A 8 20.45 -39.32 26.30
CA ALA A 8 20.98 -39.47 24.93
C ALA A 8 20.01 -39.02 23.81
N GLY A 9 18.71 -38.83 24.08
CA GLY A 9 17.70 -38.58 23.04
C GLY A 9 17.46 -37.11 22.64
N VAL A 10 17.90 -36.14 23.45
CA VAL A 10 17.57 -34.70 23.25
C VAL A 10 18.52 -34.01 22.27
N SER A 11 19.73 -34.56 22.07
CA SER A 11 20.75 -33.93 21.22
C SER A 11 20.43 -34.04 19.71
N GLY A 12 19.87 -35.17 19.25
CA GLY A 12 19.55 -35.39 17.83
C GLY A 12 18.43 -34.49 17.28
N ALA A 13 17.35 -34.31 18.05
CA ALA A 13 16.21 -33.48 17.65
C ALA A 13 16.58 -31.98 17.54
N THR A 14 17.50 -31.51 18.38
CA THR A 14 17.98 -30.12 18.38
C THR A 14 18.90 -29.84 17.17
N VAL A 15 19.69 -30.83 16.75
CA VAL A 15 20.53 -30.75 15.54
C VAL A 15 19.71 -30.84 14.25
N GLN A 16 18.62 -31.61 14.22
CA GLN A 16 17.70 -31.62 13.07
C GLN A 16 16.91 -30.32 12.93
N ARG A 17 16.37 -29.79 14.03
CA ARG A 17 15.61 -28.52 14.03
C ARG A 17 16.47 -27.32 13.64
N SER A 18 17.73 -27.28 14.06
CA SER A 18 18.68 -26.24 13.63
C SER A 18 19.08 -26.35 12.15
N ARG A 19 19.18 -27.57 11.61
CA ARG A 19 19.42 -27.80 10.16
C ARG A 19 18.21 -27.39 9.30
N GLU A 20 16.99 -27.65 9.76
CA GLU A 20 15.76 -27.23 9.09
C GLU A 20 15.61 -25.70 9.08
N LEU A 21 15.81 -25.05 10.24
CA LEU A 21 15.84 -23.59 10.34
C LEU A 21 16.96 -22.98 9.49
N GLY A 22 18.15 -23.59 9.47
CA GLY A 22 19.26 -23.20 8.61
C GLY A 22 18.90 -23.28 7.12
N ARG A 23 18.23 -24.35 6.71
CA ARG A 23 17.79 -24.57 5.32
C ARG A 23 16.69 -23.58 4.93
N GLU A 24 15.73 -23.29 5.80
CA GLU A 24 14.71 -22.25 5.56
C GLU A 24 15.33 -20.85 5.44
N MET A 25 16.31 -20.53 6.28
CA MET A 25 17.08 -19.29 6.19
C MET A 25 17.89 -19.20 4.88
N VAL A 26 18.51 -20.29 4.43
CA VAL A 26 19.24 -20.31 3.15
C VAL A 26 18.28 -20.19 1.97
N LEU A 27 17.16 -20.93 1.99
CA LEU A 27 16.16 -20.87 0.92
C LEU A 27 15.49 -19.49 0.83
N SER A 28 15.28 -18.81 1.95
CA SER A 28 14.76 -17.42 1.96
C SER A 28 15.80 -16.43 1.43
N ARG A 29 17.07 -16.57 1.79
CA ARG A 29 18.18 -15.77 1.25
C ARG A 29 18.38 -15.98 -0.24
N VAL A 30 18.31 -17.22 -0.73
CA VAL A 30 18.41 -17.55 -2.17
C VAL A 30 17.22 -16.98 -2.94
N ARG A 31 15.99 -17.09 -2.39
CA ARG A 31 14.82 -16.44 -2.98
C ARG A 31 14.99 -14.92 -3.05
N ARG A 32 15.51 -14.31 -1.98
CA ARG A 32 15.81 -12.87 -1.94
C ARG A 32 16.87 -12.46 -2.97
N LEU A 33 17.96 -13.21 -3.09
CA LEU A 33 18.99 -12.97 -4.09
C LEU A 33 18.42 -13.10 -5.50
N ARG A 34 17.63 -14.14 -5.77
CA ARG A 34 16.98 -14.36 -7.07
C ARG A 34 16.00 -13.24 -7.40
N SER A 35 15.29 -12.69 -6.41
CA SER A 35 14.43 -11.51 -6.62
C SER A 35 15.21 -10.21 -6.86
N MET A 36 16.45 -10.11 -6.37
CA MET A 36 17.32 -8.92 -6.52
C MET A 36 18.32 -9.04 -7.68
N ALA A 37 18.44 -10.21 -8.31
CA ALA A 37 19.42 -10.46 -9.37
C ALA A 37 19.26 -9.48 -10.55
N LEU A 38 18.02 -9.21 -10.97
CA LEU A 38 17.75 -8.29 -12.06
C LEU A 38 18.15 -6.84 -11.70
N PRO A 39 17.71 -6.23 -10.57
CA PRO A 39 18.20 -4.93 -10.13
C PRO A 39 19.73 -4.85 -10.00
N ILE A 40 20.39 -5.91 -9.51
CA ILE A 40 21.86 -5.94 -9.38
C ILE A 40 22.53 -5.86 -10.75
N VAL A 41 22.10 -6.69 -11.71
CA VAL A 41 22.65 -6.69 -13.08
C VAL A 41 22.36 -5.37 -13.77
N GLN A 42 21.14 -4.83 -13.64
CA GLN A 42 20.79 -3.52 -14.18
C GLN A 42 21.68 -2.42 -13.63
N SER A 43 21.89 -2.40 -12.31
CA SER A 43 22.74 -1.42 -11.65
C SER A 43 24.19 -1.53 -12.10
N ALA A 44 24.74 -2.74 -12.16
CA ALA A 44 26.10 -2.97 -12.62
C ALA A 44 26.32 -2.53 -14.08
N VAL A 45 25.42 -2.92 -14.98
CA VAL A 45 25.49 -2.55 -16.41
C VAL A 45 25.30 -1.05 -16.59
N ALA A 46 24.30 -0.45 -15.95
CA ALA A 46 24.05 0.99 -16.03
C ALA A 46 25.20 1.82 -15.44
N ALA A 47 25.83 1.34 -14.36
CA ALA A 47 26.99 2.00 -13.77
C ALA A 47 28.19 1.97 -14.72
N GLY A 48 28.44 0.83 -15.38
CA GLY A 48 29.46 0.72 -16.43
C GLY A 48 29.16 1.62 -17.64
N LEU A 49 27.90 1.71 -18.06
CA LEU A 49 27.48 2.61 -19.15
C LEU A 49 27.66 4.08 -18.77
N ALA A 50 27.31 4.48 -17.55
CA ALA A 50 27.51 5.85 -17.08
C ALA A 50 28.99 6.24 -17.05
N TRP A 51 29.86 5.32 -16.64
CA TRP A 51 31.31 5.52 -16.73
C TRP A 51 31.75 5.77 -18.17
N VAL A 52 31.42 4.86 -19.10
CA VAL A 52 31.79 4.98 -20.52
C VAL A 52 31.26 6.26 -21.13
N ILE A 53 30.02 6.65 -20.84
CA ILE A 53 29.44 7.91 -21.33
C ILE A 53 30.27 9.10 -20.82
N ALA A 54 30.56 9.15 -19.53
CA ALA A 54 31.32 10.25 -18.95
C ALA A 54 32.78 10.31 -19.45
N THR A 55 33.44 9.17 -19.65
CA THR A 55 34.84 9.13 -20.11
C THR A 55 34.98 9.31 -21.62
N ASP A 56 34.16 8.63 -22.41
CA ASP A 56 34.40 8.51 -23.86
C ASP A 56 33.64 9.60 -24.63
N VAL A 57 32.48 10.04 -24.14
CA VAL A 57 31.66 11.08 -24.79
C VAL A 57 31.98 12.47 -24.24
N PHE A 58 32.12 12.60 -22.91
CA PHE A 58 32.40 13.88 -22.26
C PHE A 58 33.89 14.10 -21.94
N HIS A 59 34.75 13.12 -22.25
CA HIS A 59 36.21 13.22 -22.09
C HIS A 59 36.67 13.51 -20.64
N HIS A 60 35.89 13.07 -19.65
CA HIS A 60 36.26 13.22 -18.25
C HIS A 60 37.32 12.18 -17.86
N LYS A 61 38.46 12.63 -17.32
CA LYS A 61 39.60 11.76 -16.98
C LYS A 61 39.31 10.79 -15.82
N GLN A 62 38.39 11.14 -14.91
CA GLN A 62 38.07 10.38 -13.69
C GLN A 62 36.58 10.51 -13.34
N ALA A 63 35.71 9.74 -13.98
CA ALA A 63 34.26 9.81 -13.83
C ALA A 63 33.70 9.05 -12.61
N PHE A 64 34.29 9.24 -11.43
CA PHE A 64 33.98 8.43 -10.24
C PHE A 64 32.54 8.56 -9.75
N PHE A 65 31.93 9.74 -9.89
CA PHE A 65 30.57 10.00 -9.40
C PHE A 65 29.47 9.47 -10.32
N ALA A 66 29.75 9.22 -11.60
CA ALA A 66 28.73 8.74 -12.54
C ALA A 66 28.21 7.34 -12.16
N PRO A 67 29.07 6.33 -11.93
CA PRO A 67 28.63 5.01 -11.44
C PRO A 67 27.91 5.08 -10.09
N ILE A 68 28.39 5.91 -9.16
CA ILE A 68 27.79 6.05 -7.82
C ILE A 68 26.38 6.61 -7.92
N ALA A 69 26.18 7.66 -8.72
CA ALA A 69 24.88 8.26 -8.94
C ALA A 69 23.89 7.26 -9.56
N VAL A 70 24.32 6.39 -10.48
CA VAL A 70 23.48 5.30 -11.01
C VAL A 70 23.02 4.36 -9.90
N VAL A 71 23.96 3.87 -9.07
CA VAL A 71 23.66 2.92 -8.00
C VAL A 71 22.70 3.55 -6.98
N LEU A 72 22.89 4.83 -6.64
CA LEU A 72 21.99 5.59 -5.77
C LEU A 72 20.60 5.73 -6.41
N CYS A 73 20.52 6.10 -7.69
CA CYS A 73 19.24 6.28 -8.37
C CYS A 73 18.44 4.99 -8.48
N ILE A 74 19.08 3.88 -8.84
CA ILE A 74 18.42 2.57 -8.93
C ILE A 74 18.08 2.06 -7.53
N GLY A 75 18.99 2.19 -6.56
CA GLY A 75 18.78 1.77 -5.18
C GLY A 75 17.63 2.50 -4.50
N VAL A 76 17.51 3.81 -4.71
CA VAL A 76 16.45 4.65 -4.15
C VAL A 76 15.17 4.57 -4.99
N GLY A 77 15.29 4.35 -6.31
CA GLY A 77 14.15 4.20 -7.23
C GLY A 77 13.35 2.92 -7.03
N LEU A 78 13.90 1.92 -6.33
CA LEU A 78 13.16 0.75 -5.89
C LEU A 78 12.09 1.13 -4.84
N GLY A 79 10.86 1.38 -5.31
CA GLY A 79 9.69 1.62 -4.46
C GLY A 79 9.42 3.08 -4.08
N ARG A 80 10.17 4.04 -4.65
CA ARG A 80 9.87 5.48 -4.50
C ARG A 80 9.37 6.08 -5.81
N ARG A 81 8.69 7.22 -5.68
CA ARG A 81 8.19 8.03 -6.80
C ARG A 81 9.36 8.53 -7.66
N LEU A 82 9.19 8.61 -8.98
CA LEU A 82 10.22 9.09 -9.91
C LEU A 82 10.61 10.54 -9.59
N ARG A 83 9.64 11.35 -9.17
CA ARG A 83 9.90 12.71 -8.68
C ARG A 83 10.98 12.73 -7.59
N ARG A 84 10.92 11.77 -6.65
CA ARG A 84 11.87 11.69 -5.52
C ARG A 84 13.26 11.25 -5.97
N VAL A 85 13.34 10.41 -7.01
CA VAL A 85 14.61 10.04 -7.66
C VAL A 85 15.21 11.25 -8.38
N ALA A 86 14.40 12.02 -9.10
CA ALA A 86 14.85 13.24 -9.77
C ALA A 86 15.33 14.32 -8.78
N GLU A 87 14.57 14.56 -7.71
CA GLU A 87 14.98 15.45 -6.60
C GLU A 87 16.33 15.01 -6.01
N LEU A 88 16.55 13.69 -5.86
CA LEU A 88 17.82 13.14 -5.40
C LEU A 88 18.95 13.37 -6.40
N VAL A 89 18.74 13.18 -7.71
CA VAL A 89 19.76 13.45 -8.73
C VAL A 89 20.21 14.92 -8.68
N VAL A 90 19.25 15.84 -8.62
CA VAL A 90 19.53 17.27 -8.52
C VAL A 90 20.25 17.57 -7.21
N GLY A 91 19.76 17.07 -6.08
CA GLY A 91 20.35 17.29 -4.77
C GLY A 91 21.78 16.77 -4.64
N VAL A 92 22.06 15.56 -5.13
CA VAL A 92 23.41 14.96 -5.12
C VAL A 92 24.35 15.76 -6.04
N SER A 93 23.90 16.13 -7.23
CA SER A 93 24.71 16.92 -8.18
C SER A 93 25.08 18.29 -7.60
N VAL A 94 24.08 19.01 -7.06
CA VAL A 94 24.29 20.31 -6.40
C VAL A 94 25.17 20.15 -5.17
N GLY A 95 24.95 19.14 -4.34
CA GLY A 95 25.73 18.88 -3.14
C GLY A 95 27.21 18.63 -3.43
N ILE A 96 27.52 17.91 -4.51
CA ILE A 96 28.91 17.70 -4.96
C ILE A 96 29.53 19.02 -5.44
N GLY A 97 28.79 19.82 -6.21
CA GLY A 97 29.26 21.14 -6.65
C GLY A 97 29.55 22.09 -5.50
N VAL A 98 28.64 22.18 -4.52
CA VAL A 98 28.80 23.01 -3.31
C VAL A 98 29.93 22.49 -2.43
N GLY A 99 30.01 21.18 -2.20
CA GLY A 99 31.07 20.56 -1.43
C GLY A 99 32.44 20.83 -2.03
N ASP A 100 32.54 20.79 -3.35
CA ASP A 100 33.80 21.11 -4.02
C ASP A 100 34.15 22.60 -3.93
N LEU A 101 33.18 23.50 -4.10
CA LEU A 101 33.41 24.93 -3.94
C LEU A 101 33.92 25.26 -2.52
N LEU A 102 33.35 24.62 -1.50
CA LEU A 102 33.82 24.75 -0.12
C LEU A 102 35.25 24.22 0.06
N VAL A 103 35.58 23.04 -0.46
CA VAL A 103 36.94 22.48 -0.38
C VAL A 103 37.94 23.35 -1.15
N SER A 104 37.55 23.93 -2.28
CA SER A 104 38.38 24.83 -3.06
C SER A 104 38.69 26.15 -2.32
N ALA A 105 37.75 26.63 -1.50
CA ALA A 105 37.90 27.86 -0.73
C ALA A 105 38.66 27.67 0.59
N ILE A 106 38.48 26.53 1.27
CA ILE A 106 39.01 26.27 2.63
C ILE A 106 40.31 25.42 2.59
N GLY A 107 40.57 24.75 1.47
CA GLY A 107 41.71 23.85 1.28
C GLY A 107 41.47 22.44 1.86
N THR A 108 42.49 21.59 1.75
CA THR A 108 42.45 20.19 2.19
C THR A 108 43.19 19.98 3.51
N GLY A 109 42.53 19.41 4.52
CA GLY A 109 43.13 19.02 5.79
C GLY A 109 42.11 18.35 6.73
N ALA A 110 42.61 17.76 7.82
CA ALA A 110 41.79 16.91 8.70
C ALA A 110 40.57 17.65 9.30
N TRP A 111 40.76 18.90 9.73
CA TRP A 111 39.67 19.70 10.28
C TRP A 111 38.72 20.23 9.19
N GLN A 112 39.22 20.51 7.97
CA GLN A 112 38.39 20.89 6.83
C GLN A 112 37.48 19.74 6.40
N ILE A 113 38.01 18.51 6.33
CA ILE A 113 37.21 17.31 6.02
C ILE A 113 36.13 17.11 7.09
N ALA A 114 36.49 17.23 8.37
CA ALA A 114 35.51 17.12 9.46
C ALA A 114 34.39 18.17 9.34
N LEU A 115 34.74 19.41 9.00
CA LEU A 115 33.78 20.49 8.80
C LEU A 115 32.85 20.23 7.61
N VAL A 116 33.40 19.85 6.45
CA VAL A 116 32.60 19.58 5.24
C VAL A 116 31.66 18.41 5.45
N VAL A 117 32.12 17.33 6.11
CA VAL A 117 31.28 16.18 6.44
C VAL A 117 30.17 16.56 7.41
N ALA A 118 30.50 17.30 8.49
CA ALA A 118 29.51 17.75 9.47
C ALA A 118 28.44 18.63 8.82
N LEU A 119 28.84 19.55 7.93
CA LEU A 119 27.94 20.44 7.23
C LEU A 119 27.04 19.67 6.24
N ALA A 120 27.61 18.75 5.45
CA ALA A 120 26.85 17.91 4.52
C ALA A 120 25.80 17.03 5.24
N MET A 121 26.18 16.42 6.37
CA MET A 121 25.25 15.61 7.17
C MET A 121 24.18 16.47 7.85
N THR A 122 24.53 17.65 8.36
CA THR A 122 23.58 18.59 8.98
C THR A 122 22.53 19.06 7.97
N VAL A 123 22.96 19.44 6.76
CA VAL A 123 22.05 19.83 5.67
C VAL A 123 21.15 18.65 5.28
N SER A 124 21.68 17.43 5.18
CA SER A 124 20.88 16.24 4.88
C SER A 124 19.79 15.96 5.93
N VAL A 125 20.12 16.16 7.22
CA VAL A 125 19.14 16.02 8.31
C VAL A 125 18.09 17.14 8.25
N PHE A 126 18.51 18.38 8.01
CA PHE A 126 17.61 19.52 7.90
C PHE A 126 16.60 19.38 6.74
N LEU A 127 16.99 18.69 5.67
CA LEU A 127 16.15 18.42 4.50
C LEU A 127 15.36 17.09 4.60
N ASP A 128 15.26 16.49 5.79
CA ASP A 128 14.57 15.21 6.02
C ASP A 128 15.04 14.07 5.08
N GLY A 129 16.34 14.03 4.74
CA GLY A 129 16.91 13.04 3.83
C GLY A 129 16.80 11.58 4.33
N GLY A 130 16.59 11.38 5.63
CA GLY A 130 16.61 10.07 6.27
C GLY A 130 18.03 9.49 6.35
N ALA A 131 18.18 8.42 7.14
CA ALA A 131 19.50 7.90 7.53
C ALA A 131 20.43 7.53 6.36
N LEU A 132 19.88 6.96 5.29
CA LEU A 132 20.66 6.55 4.11
C LEU A 132 21.23 7.75 3.33
N ILE A 133 20.44 8.82 3.16
CA ILE A 133 20.89 10.02 2.45
C ILE A 133 21.94 10.73 3.29
N THR A 134 21.74 10.80 4.62
CA THR A 134 22.73 11.42 5.52
C THR A 134 24.06 10.67 5.51
N LEU A 135 24.05 9.33 5.51
CA LEU A 135 25.28 8.53 5.42
C LEU A 135 25.98 8.71 4.07
N GLN A 136 25.22 8.79 2.98
CA GLN A 136 25.75 9.02 1.63
C GLN A 136 26.30 10.43 1.45
N ALA A 137 25.65 11.44 2.03
CA ALA A 137 26.15 12.81 2.06
C ALA A 137 27.51 12.87 2.76
N GLY A 138 27.64 12.24 3.93
CA GLY A 138 28.91 12.14 4.65
C GLY A 138 29.99 11.40 3.85
N SER A 139 29.66 10.24 3.27
CA SER A 139 30.61 9.45 2.47
C SER A 139 31.07 10.20 1.22
N SER A 140 30.15 10.85 0.50
CA SER A 140 30.47 11.67 -0.68
C SER A 140 31.30 12.89 -0.32
N ALA A 141 31.01 13.54 0.81
CA ALA A 141 31.80 14.66 1.34
C ALA A 141 33.25 14.24 1.64
N VAL A 142 33.46 13.08 2.28
CA VAL A 142 34.81 12.52 2.50
C VAL A 142 35.51 12.26 1.17
N LEU A 143 34.82 11.61 0.21
CA LEU A 143 35.39 11.30 -1.10
C LEU A 143 35.82 12.57 -1.84
N VAL A 144 34.96 13.60 -1.89
CA VAL A 144 35.25 14.90 -2.51
C VAL A 144 36.46 15.58 -1.84
N ALA A 145 36.53 15.55 -0.51
CA ALA A 145 37.55 16.25 0.25
C ALA A 145 38.91 15.52 0.33
N THR A 146 38.97 14.22 0.03
CA THR A 146 40.19 13.39 0.17
C THR A 146 40.82 12.96 -1.14
N LEU A 147 40.04 12.70 -2.19
CA LEU A 147 40.58 12.05 -3.39
C LEU A 147 41.19 13.00 -4.43
N LEU A 148 40.88 14.30 -4.45
CA LEU A 148 41.38 15.19 -5.51
C LEU A 148 41.93 16.54 -4.99
N PRO A 149 43.11 17.00 -5.49
CA PRO A 149 43.68 18.29 -5.13
C PRO A 149 42.75 19.46 -5.51
N PRO A 150 42.61 20.48 -4.65
CA PRO A 150 41.87 21.70 -4.97
C PRO A 150 42.59 22.52 -6.05
N GLY A 151 41.84 23.11 -6.99
CA GLY A 151 42.35 24.17 -7.88
C GLY A 151 42.20 24.00 -9.40
N GLY A 152 41.48 22.98 -9.91
CA GLY A 152 41.23 22.81 -11.36
C GLY A 152 39.76 22.63 -11.74
N HIS A 153 39.45 22.52 -13.04
CA HIS A 153 38.11 22.23 -13.60
C HIS A 153 37.46 20.91 -13.11
N GLY A 154 38.08 20.20 -12.15
CA GLY A 154 37.61 18.93 -11.62
C GLY A 154 36.29 19.02 -10.84
N GLY A 155 35.94 20.17 -10.26
CA GLY A 155 34.67 20.37 -9.54
C GLY A 155 33.43 20.26 -10.40
N VAL A 156 33.40 21.06 -11.46
CA VAL A 156 32.30 21.09 -12.42
C VAL A 156 32.16 19.73 -13.11
N ASN A 157 33.27 19.09 -13.47
CA ASN A 157 33.24 17.76 -14.07
C ASN A 157 32.62 16.70 -13.13
N ARG A 158 32.89 16.77 -11.81
CA ARG A 158 32.28 15.86 -10.82
C ARG A 158 30.77 16.07 -10.66
N MET A 159 30.33 17.33 -10.65
CA MET A 159 28.90 17.66 -10.64
C MET A 159 28.22 17.14 -11.91
N LEU A 160 28.85 17.29 -13.07
CA LEU A 160 28.36 16.76 -14.34
C LEU A 160 28.36 15.23 -14.37
N ASP A 161 29.38 14.58 -13.82
CA ASP A 161 29.45 13.11 -13.70
C ASP A 161 28.27 12.58 -12.87
N ALA A 162 28.01 13.18 -11.71
CA ALA A 162 26.88 12.82 -10.87
C ALA A 162 25.54 13.02 -11.60
N PHE A 163 25.42 14.09 -12.37
CA PHE A 163 24.23 14.37 -13.17
C PHE A 163 24.05 13.35 -14.31
N ILE A 164 25.10 13.05 -15.08
CA ILE A 164 25.11 12.04 -16.14
C ILE A 164 24.73 10.67 -15.57
N GLY A 165 25.38 10.26 -14.47
CA GLY A 165 25.05 9.02 -13.78
C GLY A 165 23.61 8.99 -13.27
N GLY A 166 23.11 10.12 -12.76
CA GLY A 166 21.72 10.28 -12.36
C GLY A 166 20.74 10.11 -13.53
N LEU A 167 21.04 10.68 -14.69
CA LEU A 167 20.24 10.54 -15.90
C LEU A 167 20.25 9.09 -16.42
N VAL A 168 21.42 8.44 -16.46
CA VAL A 168 21.54 7.03 -16.86
C VAL A 168 20.78 6.12 -15.88
N GLY A 169 20.88 6.39 -14.58
CA GLY A 169 20.12 5.68 -13.56
C GLY A 169 18.61 5.86 -13.72
N LEU A 170 18.14 7.10 -13.90
CA LEU A 170 16.72 7.40 -14.13
C LEU A 170 16.21 6.75 -15.43
N ALA A 171 16.97 6.85 -16.52
CA ALA A 171 16.66 6.19 -17.78
C ALA A 171 16.58 4.66 -17.59
N THR A 172 17.48 4.07 -16.82
CA THR A 172 17.46 2.63 -16.52
C THR A 172 16.20 2.25 -15.73
N VAL A 173 15.82 3.02 -14.71
CA VAL A 173 14.58 2.78 -13.94
C VAL A 173 13.33 2.86 -14.82
N VAL A 174 13.28 3.81 -15.77
CA VAL A 174 12.14 4.01 -16.67
C VAL A 174 12.09 2.97 -17.80
N LEU A 175 13.23 2.67 -18.42
CA LEU A 175 13.33 1.77 -19.57
C LEU A 175 13.30 0.30 -19.16
N LEU A 176 13.95 -0.03 -18.04
CA LEU A 176 13.99 -1.36 -17.48
C LEU A 176 13.49 -1.38 -16.02
N PRO A 177 12.18 -1.15 -15.77
CA PRO A 177 11.62 -1.26 -14.43
C PRO A 177 11.96 -2.63 -13.85
N GLY A 178 12.74 -2.64 -12.77
CA GLY A 178 13.11 -3.82 -12.01
C GLY A 178 11.92 -4.33 -11.20
N ASP A 179 10.82 -4.68 -11.87
CA ASP A 179 9.69 -5.33 -11.19
C ASP A 179 9.99 -6.82 -11.06
N PRO A 180 9.99 -7.39 -9.85
CA PRO A 180 9.72 -8.80 -9.65
C PRO A 180 8.20 -8.97 -9.90
N PRO A 181 7.75 -9.55 -11.02
CA PRO A 181 6.33 -9.70 -11.35
C PRO A 181 5.51 -10.49 -10.30
N GLY A 182 6.17 -11.10 -9.31
CA GLY A 182 5.56 -11.83 -8.21
C GLY A 182 5.10 -10.99 -7.01
N ILE A 183 5.60 -9.77 -6.80
CA ILE A 183 5.29 -9.01 -5.57
C ILE A 183 3.84 -8.51 -5.62
N THR A 184 3.45 -7.73 -6.62
CA THR A 184 2.06 -7.23 -6.75
C THR A 184 1.05 -8.37 -6.93
N ARG A 185 1.43 -9.45 -7.65
CA ARG A 185 0.56 -10.62 -7.86
C ARG A 185 0.32 -11.38 -6.55
N SER A 186 1.38 -11.74 -5.84
CA SER A 186 1.26 -12.53 -4.60
C SER A 186 0.65 -11.70 -3.46
N HIS A 187 0.99 -10.41 -3.35
CA HIS A 187 0.45 -9.54 -2.32
C HIS A 187 -1.04 -9.25 -2.58
N GLY A 188 -1.42 -8.95 -3.82
CA GLY A 188 -2.84 -8.78 -4.17
C GLY A 188 -3.68 -10.02 -3.87
N GLN A 189 -3.26 -11.20 -4.36
CA GLN A 189 -3.97 -12.45 -4.07
C GLN A 189 -4.08 -12.75 -2.57
N ARG A 190 -3.02 -12.46 -1.81
CA ARG A 190 -3.02 -12.63 -0.36
C ARG A 190 -4.05 -11.74 0.32
N ILE A 191 -4.15 -10.47 -0.07
CA ILE A 191 -5.12 -9.53 0.52
C ILE A 191 -6.56 -9.99 0.23
N PHE A 192 -6.86 -10.43 -1.00
CA PHE A 192 -8.18 -11.01 -1.32
C PHE A 192 -8.47 -12.29 -0.52
N ALA A 193 -7.46 -13.14 -0.31
CA ALA A 193 -7.60 -14.34 0.51
C ALA A 193 -7.83 -14.01 2.00
N GLU A 194 -7.19 -12.98 2.54
CA GLU A 194 -7.44 -12.49 3.91
C GLU A 194 -8.85 -11.92 4.06
N LEU A 195 -9.34 -11.16 3.07
CA LEU A 195 -10.74 -10.69 3.06
C LEU A 195 -11.71 -11.87 3.02
N ALA A 196 -11.49 -12.83 2.13
CA ALA A 196 -12.34 -14.03 2.04
C ALA A 196 -12.34 -14.84 3.35
N ALA A 197 -11.18 -15.01 3.98
CA ALA A 197 -11.08 -15.69 5.27
C ALA A 197 -11.81 -14.93 6.39
N ALA A 198 -11.80 -13.60 6.37
CA ALA A 198 -12.55 -12.78 7.32
C ALA A 198 -14.07 -12.94 7.15
N LEU A 199 -14.55 -12.96 5.91
CA LEU A 199 -15.98 -13.10 5.58
C LEU A 199 -16.51 -14.50 5.91
N SER A 200 -15.84 -15.56 5.44
CA SER A 200 -16.24 -16.93 5.81
C SER A 200 -16.06 -17.22 7.30
N GLY A 201 -15.06 -16.63 7.95
CA GLY A 201 -14.91 -16.72 9.41
C GLY A 201 -16.07 -16.08 10.16
N ALA A 202 -16.64 -14.98 9.66
CA ALA A 202 -17.83 -14.38 10.25
C ALA A 202 -19.08 -15.26 10.06
N ALA A 203 -19.26 -15.83 8.87
CA ALA A 203 -20.37 -16.75 8.58
C ALA A 203 -20.29 -18.01 9.47
N GLU A 204 -19.13 -18.67 9.50
CA GLU A 204 -18.88 -19.87 10.31
C GLU A 204 -19.08 -19.62 11.81
N ALA A 205 -18.65 -18.46 12.31
CA ALA A 205 -18.86 -18.08 13.71
C ALA A 205 -20.34 -17.95 14.06
N HIS A 206 -21.14 -17.32 13.19
CA HIS A 206 -22.58 -17.22 13.39
C HIS A 206 -23.26 -18.60 13.34
N THR A 207 -22.92 -19.44 12.36
CA THR A 207 -23.50 -20.80 12.22
C THR A 207 -23.20 -21.67 13.43
N ARG A 208 -21.96 -21.62 13.95
CA ARG A 208 -21.55 -22.42 15.12
C ARG A 208 -21.81 -21.75 16.46
N ARG A 209 -22.25 -20.49 16.46
CA ARG A 209 -22.32 -19.63 17.65
C ARG A 209 -20.99 -19.58 18.43
N ASP A 210 -19.89 -19.50 17.70
CA ASP A 210 -18.52 -19.53 18.25
C ASP A 210 -17.91 -18.11 18.25
N ALA A 211 -17.98 -17.45 19.40
CA ALA A 211 -17.41 -16.10 19.57
C ALA A 211 -15.88 -16.09 19.48
N GLU A 212 -15.20 -17.16 19.92
CA GLU A 212 -13.73 -17.24 19.86
C GLU A 212 -13.24 -17.34 18.41
N LEU A 213 -13.98 -18.02 17.53
CA LEU A 213 -13.69 -18.05 16.09
C LEU A 213 -13.80 -16.65 15.47
N ALA A 214 -14.83 -15.88 15.84
CA ALA A 214 -14.99 -14.50 15.38
C ALA A 214 -13.85 -13.59 15.89
N GLU A 215 -13.44 -13.73 17.15
CA GLU A 215 -12.31 -12.98 17.73
C GLU A 215 -10.98 -13.30 17.04
N ARG A 216 -10.70 -14.58 16.79
CA ARG A 216 -9.50 -15.01 16.04
C ARG A 216 -9.50 -14.43 14.62
N SER A 217 -10.65 -14.45 13.95
CA SER A 217 -10.82 -13.86 12.61
C SER A 217 -10.62 -12.34 12.63
N LEU A 218 -11.12 -11.65 13.65
CA LEU A 218 -10.91 -10.21 13.84
C LEU A 218 -9.44 -9.85 14.08
N SER A 219 -8.75 -10.62 14.93
CA SER A 219 -7.32 -10.44 15.20
C SER A 219 -6.49 -10.60 13.92
N ARG A 220 -6.78 -11.66 13.14
CA ARG A 220 -6.16 -11.89 11.83
C ARG A 220 -6.40 -10.74 10.86
N ALA A 221 -7.65 -10.28 10.72
CA ALA A 221 -7.98 -9.15 9.84
C ALA A 221 -7.25 -7.86 10.24
N ARG A 222 -7.11 -7.56 11.53
CA ARG A 222 -6.36 -6.39 12.03
C ARG A 222 -4.87 -6.42 11.66
N SER A 223 -4.26 -7.61 11.65
CA SER A 223 -2.84 -7.77 11.30
C SER A 223 -2.52 -7.48 9.81
N THR A 224 -3.55 -7.32 8.97
CA THR A 224 -3.39 -7.13 7.51
C THR A 224 -3.11 -5.67 7.11
N GLN A 225 -3.32 -4.69 8.00
CA GLN A 225 -3.22 -3.26 7.67
C GLN A 225 -1.88 -2.87 7.03
N GLN A 226 -0.76 -3.23 7.65
CA GLN A 226 0.56 -2.92 7.11
C GLN A 226 0.77 -3.52 5.71
N THR A 227 0.24 -4.72 5.46
CA THR A 227 0.37 -5.39 4.15
C THR A 227 -0.40 -4.63 3.06
N ILE A 228 -1.56 -4.05 3.39
CA ILE A 228 -2.36 -3.21 2.47
C ILE A 228 -1.63 -1.91 2.18
N ASP A 229 -1.07 -1.27 3.21
CA ASP A 229 -0.35 0.00 3.08
C ASP A 229 0.90 -0.17 2.20
N ASP A 230 1.66 -1.25 2.44
CA ASP A 230 2.82 -1.63 1.63
C ASP A 230 2.41 -1.93 0.17
N PHE A 231 1.30 -2.65 -0.02
CA PHE A 231 0.76 -2.95 -1.35
C PHE A 231 0.35 -1.68 -2.11
N ARG A 232 -0.34 -0.74 -1.45
CA ARG A 232 -0.76 0.53 -2.06
C ARG A 232 0.44 1.42 -2.40
N ALA A 233 1.43 1.50 -1.52
CA ALA A 233 2.66 2.23 -1.77
C ALA A 233 3.42 1.64 -2.97
N ALA A 234 3.56 0.32 -3.02
CA ALA A 234 4.20 -0.39 -4.13
C ALA A 234 3.43 -0.20 -5.44
N LEU A 235 2.09 -0.27 -5.41
CA LEU A 235 1.24 -0.08 -6.57
C LEU A 235 1.32 1.34 -7.13
N ALA A 236 1.31 2.36 -6.25
CA ALA A 236 1.46 3.76 -6.65
C ALA A 236 2.83 4.05 -7.29
N ALA A 237 3.91 3.48 -6.74
CA ALA A 237 5.22 3.58 -7.36
C ALA A 237 5.26 2.88 -8.73
N ALA A 238 4.67 1.68 -8.83
CA ALA A 238 4.62 0.92 -10.06
C ALA A 238 3.78 1.59 -11.16
N THR A 239 2.65 2.22 -10.82
CA THR A 239 1.82 2.96 -11.80
C THR A 239 2.54 4.20 -12.33
N GLU A 240 3.25 4.94 -11.47
CA GLU A 240 4.07 6.09 -11.87
C GLU A 240 5.19 5.66 -12.83
N ILE A 241 5.96 4.63 -12.48
CA ILE A 241 7.03 4.11 -13.36
C ILE A 241 6.45 3.62 -14.69
N ALA A 242 5.33 2.88 -14.63
CA ALA A 242 4.67 2.39 -15.83
C ALA A 242 4.21 3.54 -16.73
N ALA A 243 3.80 4.69 -16.19
CA ALA A 243 3.37 5.88 -16.93
C ALA A 243 4.47 6.51 -17.80
N PHE A 244 5.74 6.28 -17.48
CA PHE A 244 6.88 6.74 -18.29
C PHE A 244 7.53 5.62 -19.12
N SER A 245 7.28 4.35 -18.80
CA SER A 245 7.87 3.23 -19.54
C SER A 245 7.10 2.90 -20.85
N PRO A 246 7.70 3.07 -22.05
CA PRO A 246 7.02 2.82 -23.33
C PRO A 246 6.91 1.32 -23.66
N LEU A 247 7.83 0.50 -23.15
CA LEU A 247 8.02 -0.90 -23.58
C LEU A 247 7.00 -1.91 -23.01
N ARG A 248 6.04 -1.48 -22.16
CA ARG A 248 5.16 -2.41 -21.41
C ARG A 248 3.69 -1.96 -21.29
N ARG A 249 3.04 -1.59 -22.42
CA ARG A 249 1.60 -1.23 -22.47
C ARG A 249 0.66 -2.27 -21.82
N ARG A 250 0.91 -3.57 -21.99
CA ARG A 250 0.12 -4.63 -21.34
C ARG A 250 0.20 -4.58 -19.81
N ARG A 251 1.33 -4.17 -19.24
CA ARG A 251 1.50 -4.03 -17.78
C ARG A 251 0.75 -2.84 -17.23
N ARG A 252 0.69 -1.71 -17.95
CA ARG A 252 -0.16 -0.57 -17.57
C ARG A 252 -1.61 -0.99 -17.37
N ARG A 253 -2.17 -1.77 -18.31
CA ARG A 253 -3.55 -2.28 -18.19
C ARG A 253 -3.74 -3.13 -16.92
N ARG A 254 -2.79 -4.02 -16.62
CA ARG A 254 -2.84 -4.87 -15.42
C ARG A 254 -2.68 -4.08 -14.11
N LEU A 255 -1.77 -3.11 -14.07
CA LEU A 255 -1.58 -2.23 -12.91
C LEU A 255 -2.78 -1.31 -12.71
N GLY A 256 -3.39 -0.82 -13.80
CA GLY A 256 -4.62 -0.03 -13.76
C GLY A 256 -5.74 -0.77 -13.05
N ARG A 257 -5.94 -2.06 -13.35
CA ARG A 257 -6.96 -2.88 -12.68
C ARG A 257 -6.71 -3.07 -11.19
N TYR A 258 -5.47 -3.33 -10.78
CA TYR A 258 -5.14 -3.33 -9.35
C TYR A 258 -5.34 -1.95 -8.71
N SER A 259 -5.06 -0.86 -9.44
CA SER A 259 -5.25 0.52 -8.96
C SER A 259 -6.72 0.84 -8.72
N THR A 260 -7.60 0.39 -9.61
CA THR A 260 -9.05 0.48 -9.46
C THR A 260 -9.51 -0.29 -8.22
N ALA A 261 -9.01 -1.51 -8.02
CA ALA A 261 -9.41 -2.36 -6.90
C ALA A 261 -8.81 -1.95 -5.54
N ALA A 262 -7.72 -1.19 -5.50
CA ALA A 262 -6.95 -0.97 -4.27
C ALA A 262 -7.70 -0.16 -3.19
N VAL A 263 -8.44 0.88 -3.58
CA VAL A 263 -9.20 1.70 -2.63
C VAL A 263 -10.43 0.94 -2.10
N PRO A 264 -11.30 0.37 -2.96
CA PRO A 264 -12.45 -0.38 -2.47
C PRO A 264 -12.05 -1.62 -1.66
N LEU A 265 -10.93 -2.28 -1.97
CA LEU A 265 -10.43 -3.39 -1.17
C LEU A 265 -10.01 -2.99 0.25
N ASP A 266 -9.44 -1.79 0.44
CA ASP A 266 -9.14 -1.26 1.78
C ASP A 266 -10.45 -0.95 2.54
N HIS A 267 -11.44 -0.37 1.86
CA HIS A 267 -12.78 -0.16 2.44
C HIS A 267 -13.41 -1.50 2.86
N ALA A 268 -13.37 -2.51 2.00
CA ALA A 268 -13.89 -3.84 2.31
C ALA A 268 -13.21 -4.45 3.54
N LEU A 269 -11.89 -4.35 3.67
CA LEU A 269 -11.17 -4.87 4.85
C LEU A 269 -11.43 -4.06 6.13
N ARG A 270 -11.70 -2.76 6.03
CA ARG A 270 -12.18 -1.94 7.16
C ARG A 270 -13.58 -2.39 7.59
N ASN A 271 -14.50 -2.54 6.63
CA ASN A 271 -15.87 -2.97 6.86
C ASN A 271 -15.94 -4.40 7.41
N ALA A 272 -15.09 -5.32 6.92
CA ALA A 272 -14.96 -6.68 7.45
C ALA A 272 -14.53 -6.72 8.92
N ARG A 273 -13.65 -5.81 9.36
CA ARG A 273 -13.27 -5.69 10.79
C ARG A 273 -14.43 -5.20 11.66
N VAL A 274 -15.24 -4.27 11.14
CA VAL A 274 -16.44 -3.79 11.82
C VAL A 274 -17.47 -4.92 11.91
N LEU A 275 -17.70 -5.64 10.81
CA LEU A 275 -18.57 -6.81 10.72
C LEU A 275 -18.17 -7.88 11.76
N LEU A 276 -16.91 -8.30 11.78
CA LEU A 276 -16.40 -9.30 12.73
C LEU A 276 -16.56 -8.87 14.20
N ARG A 277 -16.33 -7.58 14.50
CA ARG A 277 -16.58 -7.04 15.85
C ARG A 277 -18.06 -7.15 16.22
N ARG A 278 -18.97 -6.93 15.27
CA ARG A 278 -20.42 -7.05 15.49
C ARG A 278 -20.88 -8.50 15.53
N THR A 279 -20.22 -9.40 14.82
CA THR A 279 -20.42 -10.86 14.95
C THR A 279 -20.13 -11.30 16.38
N VAL A 280 -19.02 -10.87 16.99
CA VAL A 280 -18.71 -11.18 18.41
C VAL A 280 -19.82 -10.68 19.33
N ALA A 281 -20.28 -9.44 19.15
CA ALA A 281 -21.33 -8.85 19.98
C ALA A 281 -22.68 -9.57 19.81
N ALA A 282 -23.08 -9.87 18.57
CA ALA A 282 -24.32 -10.57 18.27
C ALA A 282 -24.35 -11.98 18.88
N ILE A 283 -23.24 -12.74 18.78
CA ILE A 283 -23.15 -14.09 19.36
C ILE A 283 -23.29 -14.04 20.89
N HIS A 284 -22.59 -13.12 21.57
CA HIS A 284 -22.71 -12.95 23.01
C HIS A 284 -24.11 -12.51 23.46
N ALA A 285 -24.77 -11.65 22.68
CA ALA A 285 -26.12 -11.18 22.95
C ALA A 285 -27.21 -12.18 22.54
N GLY A 286 -26.85 -13.30 21.88
CA GLY A 286 -27.81 -14.25 21.35
C GLY A 286 -28.67 -13.70 20.20
N GLU A 287 -28.22 -12.62 19.54
CA GLU A 287 -28.91 -12.00 18.41
C GLU A 287 -28.72 -12.86 17.15
N PRO A 288 -29.79 -13.45 16.59
CA PRO A 288 -29.69 -14.26 15.38
C PRO A 288 -29.49 -13.37 14.15
N VAL A 289 -28.54 -13.75 13.29
CA VAL A 289 -28.38 -13.15 11.96
C VAL A 289 -29.16 -14.01 10.95
N PRO A 290 -29.96 -13.39 10.05
CA PRO A 290 -30.71 -14.14 9.05
C PRO A 290 -29.82 -15.00 8.15
N GLU A 291 -30.27 -16.20 7.81
CA GLU A 291 -29.51 -17.16 6.99
C GLU A 291 -29.05 -16.57 5.64
N PRO A 292 -29.87 -15.78 4.90
CA PRO A 292 -29.43 -15.22 3.62
C PRO A 292 -28.24 -14.27 3.74
N VAL A 293 -28.06 -13.63 4.90
CA VAL A 293 -26.89 -12.78 5.18
C VAL A 293 -25.63 -13.64 5.36
N LEU A 294 -25.76 -14.79 6.03
CA LEU A 294 -24.64 -15.72 6.21
C LEU A 294 -24.23 -16.33 4.86
N THR A 295 -25.21 -16.73 4.04
CA THR A 295 -24.99 -17.20 2.67
C THR A 295 -24.32 -16.13 1.82
N ALA A 296 -24.79 -14.87 1.91
CA ALA A 296 -24.16 -13.77 1.22
C ALA A 296 -22.69 -13.55 1.65
N LEU A 297 -22.36 -13.68 2.93
CA LEU A 297 -20.97 -13.57 3.40
C LEU A 297 -20.05 -14.63 2.77
N ASP A 298 -20.49 -15.87 2.67
CA ASP A 298 -19.72 -16.94 2.02
C ASP A 298 -19.63 -16.74 0.50
N GLU A 299 -20.69 -16.26 -0.14
CA GLU A 299 -20.64 -15.93 -1.57
C GLU A 299 -19.70 -14.76 -1.86
N LEU A 300 -19.70 -13.71 -1.03
CA LEU A 300 -18.76 -12.59 -1.10
C LEU A 300 -17.32 -13.07 -0.87
N ALA A 301 -17.09 -14.00 0.04
CA ALA A 301 -15.78 -14.62 0.24
C ALA A 301 -15.29 -15.33 -1.04
N GLY A 302 -16.17 -16.12 -1.66
CA GLY A 302 -15.88 -16.77 -2.94
C GLY A 302 -15.64 -15.77 -4.08
N ALA A 303 -16.42 -14.69 -4.14
CA ALA A 303 -16.26 -13.63 -5.13
C ALA A 303 -14.94 -12.86 -4.94
N ALA A 304 -14.52 -12.59 -3.70
CA ALA A 304 -13.23 -11.96 -3.40
C ALA A 304 -12.04 -12.81 -3.88
N VAL A 305 -12.06 -14.13 -3.63
CA VAL A 305 -11.03 -15.05 -4.15
C VAL A 305 -11.02 -15.07 -5.68
N LEU A 306 -12.20 -15.10 -6.30
CA LEU A 306 -12.33 -15.10 -7.76
C LEU A 306 -11.78 -13.80 -8.37
N LEU A 307 -12.15 -12.65 -7.81
CA LEU A 307 -11.63 -11.34 -8.21
C LEU A 307 -10.11 -11.29 -8.10
N GLY A 308 -9.55 -11.78 -6.98
CA GLY A 308 -8.10 -11.87 -6.80
C GLY A 308 -7.41 -12.73 -7.87
N ARG A 309 -8.05 -13.81 -8.34
CA ARG A 309 -7.54 -14.65 -9.44
C ARG A 309 -7.64 -13.94 -10.79
N GLU A 310 -8.78 -13.36 -11.13
CA GLU A 310 -8.98 -12.62 -12.40
C GLU A 310 -7.96 -11.48 -12.53
N LEU A 311 -7.74 -10.68 -11.47
CA LEU A 311 -6.72 -9.63 -11.45
C LEU A 311 -5.30 -10.19 -11.57
N ALA A 312 -5.01 -11.30 -10.90
CA ALA A 312 -3.70 -11.93 -10.95
C ALA A 312 -3.36 -12.43 -12.36
N ASP A 313 -4.34 -12.96 -13.08
CA ASP A 313 -4.20 -13.46 -14.45
C ASP A 313 -4.31 -12.35 -15.50
N GLY A 314 -4.57 -11.11 -15.06
CA GLY A 314 -4.73 -9.98 -15.96
C GLY A 314 -5.98 -10.12 -16.84
N GLN A 315 -7.03 -10.72 -16.29
CA GLN A 315 -8.36 -10.77 -16.88
C GLN A 315 -9.21 -9.61 -16.38
N GLU A 316 -10.28 -9.34 -17.11
CA GLU A 316 -11.31 -8.40 -16.70
C GLU A 316 -12.25 -9.12 -15.72
N PRO A 317 -12.65 -8.50 -14.59
CA PRO A 317 -13.34 -9.16 -13.49
C PRO A 317 -14.84 -9.43 -13.78
N VAL A 318 -15.13 -10.05 -14.91
CA VAL A 318 -16.50 -10.30 -15.40
C VAL A 318 -17.19 -11.35 -14.54
N ARG A 319 -16.48 -12.44 -14.18
CA ARG A 319 -17.08 -13.54 -13.42
C ARG A 319 -17.30 -13.13 -11.96
N SER A 320 -16.34 -12.44 -11.35
CA SER A 320 -16.55 -11.91 -9.99
C SER A 320 -17.67 -10.87 -9.96
N ALA A 321 -17.76 -9.99 -10.96
CA ALA A 321 -18.85 -9.00 -11.03
C ALA A 321 -20.22 -9.64 -11.24
N GLY A 322 -20.32 -10.74 -12.01
CA GLY A 322 -21.55 -11.53 -12.12
C GLY A 322 -21.97 -12.11 -10.78
N LYS A 323 -21.05 -12.79 -10.10
CA LYS A 323 -21.31 -13.40 -8.79
C LYS A 323 -21.71 -12.37 -7.73
N LEU A 324 -21.06 -11.20 -7.69
CA LEU A 324 -21.42 -10.13 -6.76
C LEU A 324 -22.84 -9.59 -7.00
N ARG A 325 -23.30 -9.53 -8.25
CA ARG A 325 -24.69 -9.14 -8.56
C ARG A 325 -25.68 -10.20 -8.12
N GLU A 326 -25.36 -11.48 -8.28
CA GLU A 326 -26.17 -12.59 -7.76
C GLU A 326 -26.27 -12.52 -6.23
N THR A 327 -25.13 -12.33 -5.54
CA THR A 327 -25.09 -12.19 -4.08
C THR A 327 -25.86 -10.98 -3.57
N ALA A 328 -25.89 -9.87 -4.32
CA ALA A 328 -26.65 -8.68 -3.95
C ALA A 328 -28.16 -8.96 -3.83
N VAL A 329 -28.70 -9.91 -4.61
CA VAL A 329 -30.12 -10.30 -4.54
C VAL A 329 -30.47 -10.94 -3.20
N LEU A 330 -29.53 -11.65 -2.57
CA LEU A 330 -29.73 -12.26 -1.24
C LEU A 330 -29.90 -11.23 -0.12
N LEU A 331 -29.52 -9.97 -0.38
CA LEU A 331 -29.54 -8.87 0.59
C LEU A 331 -30.83 -8.02 0.50
N ASP A 332 -31.89 -8.60 -0.05
CA ASP A 332 -33.23 -8.01 -0.09
C ASP A 332 -33.99 -8.31 1.22
N LEU A 333 -34.18 -7.30 2.06
CA LEU A 333 -34.94 -7.43 3.30
C LEU A 333 -36.45 -7.59 3.08
N SER A 334 -36.98 -7.27 1.89
CA SER A 334 -38.40 -7.50 1.61
C SER A 334 -38.74 -9.00 1.57
N GLN A 335 -37.74 -9.85 1.37
CA GLN A 335 -37.89 -11.30 1.23
C GLN A 335 -37.35 -12.08 2.44
N SER A 336 -36.92 -11.41 3.52
CA SER A 336 -36.33 -12.05 4.70
C SER A 336 -36.84 -11.48 6.02
N ALA A 337 -36.81 -12.31 7.06
CA ALA A 337 -37.05 -11.85 8.43
C ALA A 337 -36.03 -10.74 8.77
N ALA A 338 -36.53 -9.60 9.25
CA ALA A 338 -35.68 -8.49 9.65
C ALA A 338 -34.66 -8.96 10.71
N PRO A 339 -33.39 -8.51 10.65
CA PRO A 339 -32.41 -8.79 11.68
C PRO A 339 -32.97 -8.38 13.04
N SER A 340 -32.88 -9.24 14.05
CA SER A 340 -33.32 -8.92 15.40
C SER A 340 -32.12 -8.54 16.26
N GLY A 341 -32.11 -7.29 16.72
CA GLY A 341 -31.04 -6.75 17.57
C GLY A 341 -30.07 -5.83 16.82
N HIS A 342 -29.41 -4.98 17.59
CA HIS A 342 -28.62 -3.87 17.05
C HIS A 342 -27.36 -4.37 16.34
N SER A 343 -26.74 -5.46 16.80
CA SER A 343 -25.55 -6.02 16.15
C SER A 343 -25.91 -6.78 14.88
N ALA A 344 -27.01 -7.52 14.87
CA ALA A 344 -27.51 -8.19 13.67
C ALA A 344 -27.85 -7.21 12.53
N HIS A 345 -28.48 -6.07 12.84
CA HIS A 345 -28.71 -5.01 11.86
C HIS A 345 -27.41 -4.43 11.27
N VAL A 346 -26.38 -4.25 12.11
CA VAL A 346 -25.10 -3.74 11.62
C VAL A 346 -24.37 -4.79 10.79
N VAL A 347 -24.43 -6.09 11.13
CA VAL A 347 -23.87 -7.16 10.28
C VAL A 347 -24.52 -7.14 8.90
N PHE A 348 -25.84 -7.01 8.82
CA PHE A 348 -26.56 -6.87 7.55
C PHE A 348 -26.09 -5.63 6.76
N ALA A 349 -26.08 -4.46 7.40
CA ALA A 349 -25.66 -3.21 6.75
C ALA A 349 -24.21 -3.29 6.24
N GLN A 350 -23.30 -3.88 7.01
CA GLN A 350 -21.90 -4.07 6.62
C GLN A 350 -21.76 -5.07 5.45
N THR A 351 -22.59 -6.11 5.40
CA THR A 351 -22.61 -7.07 4.27
C THR A 351 -23.02 -6.37 2.97
N ARG A 352 -23.97 -5.44 3.04
CA ARG A 352 -24.33 -4.57 1.90
C ARG A 352 -23.18 -3.66 1.49
N SER A 353 -22.54 -2.96 2.43
CA SER A 353 -21.37 -2.11 2.14
C SER A 353 -20.23 -2.91 1.51
N LEU A 354 -19.94 -4.10 2.02
CA LEU A 354 -18.93 -5.01 1.46
C LEU A 354 -19.24 -5.43 0.02
N THR A 355 -20.53 -5.61 -0.30
CA THR A 355 -20.97 -5.92 -1.67
C THR A 355 -20.67 -4.75 -2.61
N VAL A 356 -20.96 -3.51 -2.19
CA VAL A 356 -20.64 -2.29 -2.95
C VAL A 356 -19.13 -2.15 -3.13
N ASP A 357 -18.35 -2.28 -2.06
CA ASP A 357 -16.88 -2.17 -2.11
C ASP A 357 -16.29 -3.21 -3.09
N LEU A 358 -16.80 -4.45 -3.09
CA LEU A 358 -16.34 -5.48 -4.01
C LEU A 358 -16.80 -5.24 -5.46
N LEU A 359 -18.00 -4.68 -5.67
CA LEU A 359 -18.48 -4.27 -7.01
C LEU A 359 -17.61 -3.12 -7.56
N GLU A 360 -17.31 -2.11 -6.76
CA GLU A 360 -16.36 -1.05 -7.11
C GLU A 360 -14.97 -1.61 -7.40
N ALA A 361 -14.53 -2.64 -6.66
CA ALA A 361 -13.25 -3.31 -6.93
C ALA A 361 -13.21 -4.02 -8.29
N THR A 362 -14.37 -4.35 -8.88
CA THR A 362 -14.46 -4.84 -10.26
C THR A 362 -14.40 -3.74 -11.32
N GLY A 363 -14.49 -2.47 -10.90
CA GLY A 363 -14.41 -1.29 -11.76
C GLY A 363 -15.72 -0.58 -12.03
N LEU A 364 -16.80 -0.91 -11.30
CA LEU A 364 -18.01 -0.09 -11.29
C LEU A 364 -17.76 1.22 -10.53
N ASP A 365 -18.43 2.29 -10.92
CA ASP A 365 -18.54 3.49 -10.10
C ASP A 365 -19.50 3.26 -8.92
N HIS A 366 -19.43 4.15 -7.93
CA HIS A 366 -20.20 4.04 -6.68
C HIS A 366 -21.71 3.98 -6.91
N GLU A 367 -22.24 4.81 -7.81
CA GLU A 367 -23.68 4.91 -8.06
C GLU A 367 -24.19 3.63 -8.74
N SER A 368 -23.47 3.14 -9.76
CA SER A 368 -23.76 1.86 -10.40
C SER A 368 -23.67 0.68 -9.43
N ALA A 369 -22.67 0.66 -8.55
CA ALA A 369 -22.51 -0.39 -7.55
C ALA A 369 -23.64 -0.38 -6.52
N LEU A 370 -24.07 0.81 -6.08
CA LEU A 370 -25.20 0.98 -5.16
C LEU A 370 -26.53 0.54 -5.82
N ALA A 371 -26.73 0.87 -7.10
CA ALA A 371 -27.94 0.52 -7.85
C ALA A 371 -28.13 -0.98 -8.05
N VAL A 372 -27.08 -1.80 -7.88
CA VAL A 372 -27.20 -3.27 -7.88
C VAL A 372 -27.90 -3.79 -6.63
N LEU A 373 -27.79 -3.08 -5.50
CA LEU A 373 -28.41 -3.52 -4.26
C LEU A 373 -29.93 -3.26 -4.27
N PRO A 374 -30.73 -4.16 -3.67
CA PRO A 374 -32.14 -3.91 -3.41
C PRO A 374 -32.33 -2.62 -2.59
N PRO A 375 -33.42 -1.86 -2.78
CA PRO A 375 -33.67 -0.64 -2.02
C PRO A 375 -33.66 -0.92 -0.51
N PRO A 376 -33.20 0.03 0.32
CA PRO A 376 -33.31 -0.11 1.75
C PRO A 376 -34.78 -0.26 2.15
N PRO A 377 -35.09 -0.97 3.26
CA PRO A 377 -36.45 -1.06 3.75
C PRO A 377 -37.01 0.36 3.95
N ALA A 378 -38.26 0.57 3.54
CA ALA A 378 -38.93 1.85 3.74
C ALA A 378 -38.86 2.21 5.24
N ALA A 379 -38.38 3.40 5.56
CA ALA A 379 -38.46 3.91 6.92
C ALA A 379 -39.94 3.91 7.33
N GLU A 380 -40.29 3.27 8.45
CA GLU A 380 -41.65 3.36 8.97
C GLU A 380 -42.02 4.84 9.12
N PRO A 381 -43.14 5.30 8.53
CA PRO A 381 -43.60 6.66 8.75
C PRO A 381 -44.16 6.74 10.18
N GLY A 382 -43.35 7.17 11.15
CA GLY A 382 -43.83 7.28 12.51
C GLY A 382 -42.83 7.68 13.59
N LEU A 383 -42.30 8.91 13.54
CA LEU A 383 -42.04 9.68 14.76
C LEU A 383 -41.91 11.18 14.41
N GLY A 384 -43.02 11.86 14.15
CA GLY A 384 -42.99 13.30 13.88
C GLY A 384 -44.31 13.85 13.35
N ALA A 385 -45.30 13.95 14.24
CA ALA A 385 -46.41 14.91 14.28
C ALA A 385 -47.65 14.24 14.90
N GLN A 386 -47.80 14.38 16.21
CA GLN A 386 -49.15 14.37 16.77
C GLN A 386 -49.85 15.64 16.24
N PRO A 387 -51.01 15.55 15.58
CA PRO A 387 -51.79 16.73 15.26
C PRO A 387 -52.36 17.27 16.57
N GLY A 388 -51.92 18.45 16.96
CA GLY A 388 -52.55 19.21 18.03
C GLY A 388 -54.01 19.46 17.66
N SER A 389 -54.90 18.94 18.49
CA SER A 389 -56.24 19.47 18.66
C SER A 389 -56.12 20.92 19.12
N ASP A 390 -56.49 21.86 18.25
CA ASP A 390 -57.61 22.77 18.54
C ASP A 390 -57.78 23.73 17.36
N GLY A 391 -58.99 23.71 16.81
CA GLY A 391 -59.43 24.71 15.85
C GLY A 391 -59.86 25.99 16.55
N ALA A 392 -59.52 27.12 15.94
CA ALA A 392 -60.41 28.26 15.77
C ALA A 392 -59.81 29.21 14.73
N GLU A 393 -60.44 29.22 13.56
CA GLU A 393 -60.81 30.41 12.76
C GLU A 393 -60.78 31.74 13.55
N SER A 394 -60.44 32.92 13.04
CA SER A 394 -60.44 33.45 11.66
C SER A 394 -59.96 34.92 11.69
N THR A 395 -59.61 35.45 10.51
CA THR A 395 -59.71 36.87 10.04
C THR A 395 -58.90 37.93 10.79
N ASP A 396 -57.84 38.53 10.26
CA ASP A 396 -57.68 39.36 9.04
C ASP A 396 -58.61 40.58 8.91
N SER A 397 -57.95 41.68 8.56
CA SER A 397 -58.42 42.99 8.09
C SER A 397 -58.99 43.97 9.12
N GLY A 398 -58.18 45.01 9.36
CA GLY A 398 -58.58 46.22 10.04
C GLY A 398 -59.57 47.06 9.22
N THR A 399 -60.38 47.82 9.95
CA THR A 399 -61.07 49.01 9.46
C THR A 399 -61.00 50.05 10.57
N THR A 400 -60.33 51.15 10.24
CA THR A 400 -60.38 52.45 10.90
C THR A 400 -61.79 53.03 10.87
N ASP A 401 -62.34 53.52 11.99
CA ASP A 401 -62.84 54.89 12.21
C ASP A 401 -63.34 55.07 13.69
N PRO A 402 -63.72 56.27 14.21
CA PRO A 402 -63.04 56.90 15.34
C PRO A 402 -64.02 57.25 16.49
N ARG A 403 -63.59 58.16 17.39
CA ARG A 403 -64.33 58.86 18.48
C ARG A 403 -64.19 58.18 19.85
N ASP A 404 -63.44 58.81 20.75
CA ASP A 404 -63.93 59.84 21.69
C ASP A 404 -65.03 59.27 22.60
N ASP A 405 -64.68 58.94 23.85
CA ASP A 405 -65.10 59.71 25.03
C ASP A 405 -64.87 58.93 26.33
N HIS A 406 -64.32 59.67 27.31
CA HIS A 406 -64.21 59.44 28.76
C HIS A 406 -63.01 58.68 29.34
#